data_AF-A0A3D4V8M7-F1
#
_entry.id   AF-A0A3D4V8M7-F1
#
_cell.length_a   1.000
_cell.length_b   1.000
_cell.length_c   1.000
_cell.angle_alpha   90.00
_cell.angle_beta   90.00
_cell.angle_gamma   90.00
#
_symmetry.space_group_name_H-M   'P 1'
#
loop_
_entity.id
_entity.type
_entity.pdbx_description
1 polymer ?
#
loop_
_entity_poly.entity_id
_entity_poly.type
_entity_poly.pdbx_seq_one_letter_code
_entity_poly.pdbx_strand_id
1 'polypeptide(L)'
;MTDPKDGPIGSRKLGMFSGFAPPLQVVGYIATKLRDPVRGPLVRMRPDDALVRLVSEGELVRVVSERRSELAVLELDESLPRGGVVLRDVAGAALSEIIRVVRIDTDSRPRSRA
;
A
#
# COMPACT_ATOMS: atom_id res chain seq x y z
N MET A 1 32.62 18.07 -25.07
CA MET A 1 32.72 16.85 -24.24
C MET A 1 31.47 16.81 -23.39
N THR A 2 30.67 15.79 -23.59
CA THR A 2 29.22 15.70 -23.37
C THR A 2 28.84 15.68 -21.89
N ASP A 3 27.86 16.51 -21.51
CA ASP A 3 26.96 16.22 -20.39
C ASP A 3 26.20 14.90 -20.67
N PRO A 4 25.87 14.15 -19.61
CA PRO A 4 24.49 13.71 -19.48
C PRO A 4 23.91 14.18 -18.14
N LYS A 5 23.01 15.14 -18.30
CA LYS A 5 21.89 15.51 -17.44
C LYS A 5 21.47 14.40 -16.47
N ASP A 6 21.68 14.65 -15.18
CA ASP A 6 20.93 13.99 -14.11
C ASP A 6 19.43 14.20 -14.37
N GLY A 7 18.76 13.11 -14.73
CA GLY A 7 17.33 13.08 -14.96
C GLY A 7 16.57 13.45 -13.68
N PRO A 8 15.34 13.99 -13.80
CA PRO A 8 14.59 14.41 -12.63
C PRO A 8 14.20 13.18 -11.80
N ILE A 9 14.65 13.12 -10.55
CA ILE A 9 14.08 12.23 -9.52
C ILE A 9 12.64 12.72 -9.28
N GLY A 10 11.74 12.22 -10.12
CA GLY A 10 10.31 12.49 -10.08
C GLY A 10 9.63 11.77 -8.93
N SER A 11 10.10 11.89 -7.69
CA SER A 11 9.30 11.57 -6.51
C SER A 11 8.54 12.83 -6.08
N ARG A 12 7.53 13.22 -6.88
CA ARG A 12 6.60 14.28 -6.51
C ARG A 12 5.87 13.86 -5.23
N LYS A 13 6.27 14.49 -4.12
CA LYS A 13 5.44 14.82 -2.96
C LYS A 13 4.66 13.64 -2.37
N LEU A 14 5.38 12.70 -1.75
CA LEU A 14 4.87 11.84 -0.68
C LEU A 14 4.67 12.70 0.60
N GLY A 15 3.85 13.74 0.50
CA GLY A 15 3.56 14.62 1.63
C GLY A 15 2.73 13.85 2.66
N MET A 16 3.25 13.74 3.89
CA MET A 16 2.58 13.23 5.09
C MET A 16 2.53 11.70 5.30
N PHE A 17 3.59 10.96 4.94
CA PHE A 17 3.68 9.55 5.34
C PHE A 17 4.95 9.31 6.16
N SER A 18 4.78 8.89 7.41
CA SER A 18 5.86 8.54 8.34
C SER A 18 6.30 7.09 8.09
N GLY A 19 7.45 6.90 7.42
CA GLY A 19 8.21 5.68 7.59
C GLY A 19 8.76 5.00 6.32
N PHE A 20 9.64 4.03 6.59
CA PHE A 20 10.25 3.13 5.63
C PHE A 20 9.21 2.09 5.18
N ALA A 21 8.73 2.19 3.93
CA ALA A 21 7.78 1.26 3.34
C ALA A 21 8.35 0.66 2.05
N PRO A 22 9.12 -0.44 2.12
CA PRO A 22 9.64 -1.13 0.94
C PRO A 22 8.54 -1.48 -0.06
N PRO A 23 8.85 -1.56 -1.36
CA PRO A 23 7.90 -2.06 -2.35
C PRO A 23 7.45 -3.50 -2.00
N LEU A 24 6.20 -3.82 -2.33
CA LEU A 24 5.58 -5.14 -2.20
C LEU A 24 5.06 -5.57 -3.56
N GLN A 25 5.17 -6.86 -3.87
CA GLN A 25 4.63 -7.44 -5.09
C GLN A 25 3.24 -8.01 -4.86
N VAL A 26 2.28 -7.65 -5.70
CA VAL A 26 0.95 -8.25 -5.68
C VAL A 26 1.03 -9.67 -6.24
N VAL A 27 0.88 -10.66 -5.37
CA VAL A 27 0.95 -12.10 -5.71
C VAL A 27 -0.44 -12.74 -5.87
N GLY A 28 -1.49 -12.04 -5.45
CA GLY A 28 -2.87 -12.50 -5.61
C GLY A 28 -3.86 -11.34 -5.62
N TYR A 29 -5.01 -11.57 -6.24
CA TYR A 29 -6.10 -10.60 -6.29
C TYR A 29 -7.45 -11.31 -6.11
N ILE A 30 -8.25 -10.83 -5.17
CA ILE A 30 -9.59 -11.32 -4.86
C ILE A 30 -10.58 -10.26 -5.33
N ALA A 31 -11.41 -10.60 -6.31
CA ALA A 31 -12.49 -9.73 -6.78
C ALA A 31 -13.81 -10.23 -6.20
N THR A 32 -14.48 -9.41 -5.38
CA THR A 32 -15.78 -9.77 -4.83
C THR A 32 -16.94 -9.35 -5.74
N LYS A 33 -18.06 -10.05 -5.60
CA LYS A 33 -19.33 -9.77 -6.29
C LYS A 33 -20.31 -9.09 -5.35
N LEU A 34 -21.33 -8.43 -5.93
CA LEU A 34 -22.37 -7.68 -5.18
C LEU A 34 -23.12 -8.49 -4.11
N ARG A 35 -23.12 -9.82 -4.16
CA ARG A 35 -23.81 -10.69 -3.20
C ARG A 35 -22.86 -11.38 -2.20
N ASP A 36 -21.56 -11.15 -2.30
CA ASP A 36 -20.61 -11.79 -1.40
C ASP A 36 -20.74 -11.18 0.01
N PRO A 37 -20.74 -12.00 1.08
CA PRO A 37 -21.02 -11.53 2.44
C PRO A 37 -19.89 -10.68 3.02
N VAL A 38 -18.65 -10.87 2.55
CA VAL A 38 -17.46 -10.11 2.97
C VAL A 38 -16.91 -9.41 1.75
N ARG A 39 -16.81 -8.08 1.83
CA ARG A 39 -16.42 -7.23 0.70
C ARG A 39 -15.59 -6.05 1.15
N GLY A 40 -15.01 -5.40 0.15
CA GLY A 40 -14.39 -4.10 0.29
C GLY A 40 -12.86 -4.19 0.34
N PRO A 41 -12.21 -3.04 0.15
CA PRO A 41 -10.76 -2.93 0.02
C PRO A 41 -10.03 -3.58 1.20
N LEU A 42 -9.18 -4.55 0.88
CA LEU A 42 -8.37 -5.25 1.86
C LEU A 42 -7.01 -5.60 1.27
N VAL A 43 -6.00 -5.60 2.12
CA VAL A 43 -4.66 -6.08 1.81
C VAL A 43 -4.28 -7.15 2.81
N ARG A 44 -3.82 -8.30 2.31
CA ARG A 44 -3.16 -9.33 3.10
C ARG A 44 -1.66 -9.22 2.94
N MET A 45 -0.94 -9.24 4.05
CA MET A 45 0.52 -9.34 4.03
C MET A 45 1.04 -10.18 5.18
N ARG A 46 2.31 -10.57 5.10
CA ARG A 46 2.96 -11.31 6.17
C ARG A 46 3.18 -10.44 7.42
N PRO A 47 3.12 -11.00 8.65
CA PRO A 47 3.41 -10.23 9.87
C PRO A 47 4.75 -9.48 9.86
N ASP A 48 5.81 -10.09 9.35
CA ASP A 48 7.13 -9.44 9.27
C ASP A 48 7.11 -8.20 8.35
N ASP A 49 6.32 -8.24 7.27
CA ASP A 49 6.15 -7.10 6.36
C ASP A 49 5.32 -6.00 7.03
N ALA A 50 4.32 -6.36 7.82
CA ALA A 50 3.53 -5.43 8.61
C ALA A 50 4.39 -4.74 9.70
N LEU A 51 5.24 -5.50 10.39
CA LEU A 51 6.14 -5.01 11.43
C LEU A 51 7.10 -3.93 10.90
N VAL A 52 7.73 -4.17 9.75
CA VAL A 52 8.62 -3.18 9.09
C VAL A 52 7.89 -1.86 8.80
N ARG A 53 6.58 -1.93 8.56
CA ARG A 53 5.71 -0.79 8.24
C ARG A 53 5.01 -0.19 9.48
N LEU A 54 5.25 -0.76 10.66
CA LEU A 54 4.63 -0.37 11.93
C LEU A 54 3.09 -0.40 11.89
N VAL A 55 2.51 -1.36 11.17
CA VAL A 55 1.05 -1.55 11.05
C VAL A 55 0.61 -2.85 11.69
N SER A 56 -0.63 -2.88 12.19
CA SER A 56 -1.22 -4.02 12.92
C SER A 56 -2.43 -4.63 12.22
N GLU A 57 -2.79 -5.87 12.59
CA GLU A 57 -4.02 -6.54 12.14
C GLU A 57 -5.25 -5.63 12.29
N GLY A 58 -6.09 -5.57 11.25
CA GLY A 58 -7.30 -4.75 11.21
C GLY A 58 -7.07 -3.25 11.05
N GLU A 59 -5.81 -2.78 11.00
CA GLU A 59 -5.51 -1.36 10.83
C GLU A 59 -5.87 -0.87 9.42
N LEU A 60 -6.36 0.36 9.32
CA LEU A 60 -6.62 1.00 8.03
C LEU A 60 -5.31 1.54 7.46
N VAL A 61 -4.93 1.02 6.30
CA VAL A 61 -3.68 1.38 5.63
C VAL A 61 -3.95 2.01 4.28
N ARG A 62 -2.96 2.73 3.77
CA ARG A 62 -2.98 3.28 2.42
C ARG A 62 -2.19 2.40 1.48
N VAL A 63 -2.87 1.84 0.50
CA VAL A 63 -2.26 1.18 -0.65
C VAL A 63 -1.95 2.24 -1.71
N VAL A 64 -0.71 2.27 -2.18
CA VAL A 64 -0.23 3.19 -3.21
C VAL A 64 0.31 2.36 -4.37
N SER A 65 -0.38 2.46 -5.50
CA SER A 65 0.05 1.92 -6.78
C SER A 65 0.52 3.05 -7.70
N GLU A 66 1.03 2.72 -8.89
CA GLU A 66 1.40 3.76 -9.87
C GLU A 66 0.16 4.54 -10.34
N ARG A 67 -1.00 3.89 -10.35
CA ARG A 67 -2.24 4.42 -10.93
C ARG A 67 -3.10 5.16 -9.92
N ARG A 68 -3.16 4.67 -8.68
CA ARG A 68 -4.09 5.18 -7.66
C ARG A 68 -3.54 4.94 -6.26
N SER A 69 -4.05 5.72 -5.31
CA SER A 69 -3.99 5.39 -3.90
C SER A 69 -5.38 5.12 -3.34
N GLU A 70 -5.50 4.08 -2.52
CA GLU A 70 -6.75 3.64 -1.91
C GLU A 70 -6.56 3.21 -0.45
N LEU A 71 -7.63 3.29 0.32
CA LEU A 71 -7.66 2.85 1.72
C LEU A 71 -8.09 1.39 1.75
N ALA A 72 -7.40 0.57 2.53
CA ALA A 72 -7.71 -0.85 2.69
C ALA A 72 -7.50 -1.27 4.14
N VAL A 73 -8.30 -2.22 4.61
CA VAL A 73 -8.06 -2.88 5.90
C VAL A 73 -6.92 -3.88 5.75
N LEU A 74 -6.02 -3.92 6.71
CA LEU A 74 -4.94 -4.90 6.75
C LEU A 74 -5.39 -6.21 7.41
N GLU A 75 -5.16 -7.33 6.74
CA GLU A 75 -5.19 -8.70 7.31
C GLU A 75 -3.77 -9.29 7.28
N LEU A 76 -3.38 -9.99 8.34
CA LEU A 76 -2.11 -10.71 8.40
C LEU A 76 -2.29 -12.15 7.90
N ASP A 77 -1.35 -12.59 7.08
CA ASP A 77 -1.35 -13.93 6.50
C ASP A 77 0.07 -14.49 6.47
N GLU A 78 0.34 -15.45 7.36
CA GLU A 78 1.66 -16.09 7.48
C GLU A 78 2.02 -17.01 6.31
N SER A 79 1.02 -17.42 5.51
CA SER A 79 1.23 -18.29 4.35
C SER A 79 1.80 -17.55 3.14
N LEU A 80 1.77 -16.22 3.15
CA LEU A 80 2.28 -15.41 2.06
C LEU A 80 3.81 -15.38 2.04
N PRO A 81 4.42 -15.32 0.84
CA PRO A 81 5.86 -15.09 0.72
C PRO A 81 6.21 -13.69 1.25
N ARG A 82 7.43 -13.56 1.79
CA ARG A 82 7.98 -12.26 2.20
C ARG A 82 7.98 -11.29 1.02
N GLY A 83 7.55 -10.06 1.25
CA GLY A 83 7.44 -9.04 0.21
C GLY A 83 6.26 -9.24 -0.75
N GLY A 84 5.45 -10.30 -0.56
CA GLY A 84 4.25 -10.58 -1.33
C GLY A 84 2.98 -10.11 -0.61
N VAL A 85 2.00 -9.67 -1.38
CA VAL A 85 0.67 -9.28 -0.87
C VAL A 85 -0.46 -9.78 -1.72
N VAL A 86 -1.61 -10.03 -1.09
CA VAL A 86 -2.87 -10.29 -1.77
C VAL A 86 -3.78 -9.10 -1.57
N LEU A 87 -4.39 -8.60 -2.64
CA LEU A 87 -5.34 -7.50 -2.58
C LEU A 87 -6.76 -8.03 -2.78
N ARG A 88 -7.73 -7.40 -2.12
CA ARG A 88 -9.15 -7.60 -2.38
C ARG A 88 -9.80 -6.26 -2.67
N ASP A 89 -10.54 -6.18 -3.77
CA ASP A 89 -11.34 -5.02 -4.17
C ASP A 89 -10.59 -3.66 -4.17
N VAL A 90 -9.26 -3.67 -4.30
CA VAL A 90 -8.45 -2.44 -4.40
C VAL A 90 -8.43 -1.97 -5.85
N ALA A 91 -9.10 -0.86 -6.12
CA ALA A 91 -9.24 -0.30 -7.45
C ALA A 91 -7.92 0.26 -7.99
N GLY A 92 -7.63 -0.06 -9.26
CA GLY A 92 -6.40 0.40 -9.92
C GLY A 92 -5.15 -0.36 -9.52
N ALA A 93 -5.29 -1.47 -8.77
CA ALA A 93 -4.25 -2.45 -8.56
C ALA A 93 -4.42 -3.66 -9.52
N ALA A 94 -3.32 -4.29 -9.90
CA ALA A 94 -3.30 -5.50 -10.72
C ALA A 94 -2.35 -6.56 -10.16
N LEU A 95 -2.52 -7.81 -10.61
CA LEU A 95 -1.57 -8.88 -10.36
C LEU A 95 -0.17 -8.51 -10.88
N SER A 96 0.86 -8.91 -10.14
CA SER A 96 2.27 -8.60 -10.40
C SER A 96 2.64 -7.12 -10.32
N GLU A 97 1.71 -6.24 -9.96
CA GLU A 97 2.01 -4.83 -9.73
C GLU A 97 2.89 -4.67 -8.49
N ILE A 98 3.81 -3.70 -8.54
CA ILE A 98 4.59 -3.28 -7.39
C ILE A 98 3.86 -2.14 -6.70
N ILE A 99 3.52 -2.33 -5.43
CA ILE A 99 2.80 -1.35 -4.62
C ILE A 99 3.59 -0.97 -3.38
N ARG A 100 3.13 0.07 -2.69
CA ARG A 100 3.55 0.39 -1.32
C ARG A 100 2.34 0.37 -0.41
N VAL A 101 2.50 -0.22 0.76
CA VAL A 101 1.52 -0.13 1.84
C VAL A 101 2.09 0.75 2.93
N VAL A 102 1.31 1.75 3.32
CA VAL A 102 1.77 2.84 4.17
C VAL A 102 0.77 3.06 5.29
N ARG A 103 1.29 3.20 6.51
CA ARG A 103 0.48 3.58 7.68
C ARG A 103 -0.13 4.96 7.48
N ILE A 104 -1.36 5.13 7.94
CA ILE A 104 -2.03 6.42 7.96
C ILE A 104 -1.81 7.04 9.33
N ASP A 105 -1.38 8.29 9.35
CA ASP A 105 -1.34 9.07 10.58
C ASP A 105 -2.74 9.62 10.86
N THR A 106 -3.45 8.99 11.79
CA THR A 106 -4.78 9.40 12.24
C THR A 106 -4.74 10.37 13.42
N ASP A 107 -3.60 10.52 14.07
CA ASP A 107 -3.48 11.22 15.36
C ASP A 107 -2.97 12.67 15.20
N SER A 108 -2.39 12.99 14.05
CA SER A 108 -1.95 14.35 13.73
C SER A 108 -3.12 15.27 13.33
N ARG A 109 -3.26 16.43 14.01
CA ARG A 109 -4.17 17.50 13.56
C ARG A 109 -3.90 17.85 12.09
N PRO A 110 -4.92 18.08 11.25
CA PRO A 110 -4.73 18.57 9.89
C PRO A 110 -3.89 19.85 9.94
N ARG A 111 -2.71 19.84 9.30
CA ARG A 111 -1.90 21.04 9.17
C ARG A 111 -2.73 22.05 8.36
N SER A 112 -3.18 23.14 8.99
CA SER A 112 -3.91 24.17 8.25
C SER A 112 -2.98 24.71 7.17
N ARG A 113 -3.38 24.60 5.90
CA ARG A 113 -2.69 25.29 4.82
C ARG A 113 -2.99 26.78 5.00
N ALA A 114 -2.01 27.52 5.53
CA ALA A 114 -1.96 28.97 5.40
C ALA A 114 -1.48 29.34 3.99
#